data_AF-A0A512NPR0-F1
#
_entry.id   AF-A0A512NPR0-F1
#
_cell.length_a   1.000
_cell.length_b   1.000
_cell.length_c   1.000
_cell.angle_alpha   90.00
_cell.angle_beta   90.00
_cell.angle_gamma   90.00
#
_symmetry.space_group_name_H-M   'P 1'
#
loop_
_entity.id
_entity.type
_entity.pdbx_description
1 polymer ?
#
loop_
_entity_poly.entity_id
_entity_poly.type
_entity_poly.pdbx_seq_one_letter_code
_entity_poly.pdbx_strand_id
1 'polypeptide(L)'
;MLPQEPLFRPKGAPQLRDYQQAIVERIETAIQAGCRRPLLPAPTGSGKTVIAAHVTTNAVTANQRVLYMAHRRELVQQASRKLYDLGLDHGIIAAGFPARPDAPVQVASIGTLYRRAVRSSVMMMPEADLLVVDEAHHAPARTWTRIIKAYPNAVVLGLTATPCRADGRGLGTMFDCLIDCPSIAELIDLGYLVPTRVFAPTKPDLEGIRTVAGDFDEDELEARLDKPVLVGDIVTHWHRLADRRRTVVFAISRAHAVHLRDEFARSGVVAGYLDGNTPMQERDRLLVQLKIGTIEVLVNVGVLTEGWDQAEVQSIVLARPTKSFGLYRQIVGRGLRPAPGKDHLLVLDHAGATHMHGPVETDVIWTLSDKERAQPVSTTSAGGASRSLVTCPECSAVFWQAQSCPSCGWRRRTKPDPVEVQDGDLVLLQRDGRVQKPAYTDLDKRNFHAQLLGLQSERGYQRGWVDHTYRKKFKVWPPGEWRNDAPLPPSTEARAYARSRQIAFHRRRHKAGAS
;
A
#
# COMPACT_ATOMS: atom_id res chain seq x y z
N MET A 1 20.63 -48.24 -1.03
CA MET A 1 19.91 -47.88 -2.27
C MET A 1 18.75 -46.98 -1.89
N LEU A 2 18.81 -45.69 -2.24
CA LEU A 2 17.66 -44.79 -2.07
C LEU A 2 16.66 -45.06 -3.20
N PRO A 3 15.34 -45.02 -2.94
CA PRO A 3 14.35 -45.33 -3.96
C PRO A 3 14.36 -44.26 -5.06
N GLN A 4 14.44 -44.71 -6.31
CA GLN A 4 14.32 -43.90 -7.52
C GLN A 4 12.85 -43.55 -7.82
N GLU A 5 12.05 -43.20 -6.81
CA GLU A 5 10.72 -42.66 -7.08
C GLU A 5 10.86 -41.21 -7.59
N PRO A 6 10.14 -40.82 -8.67
CA PRO A 6 10.07 -39.41 -9.04
C PRO A 6 9.52 -38.64 -7.84
N LEU A 7 10.19 -37.54 -7.47
CA LEU A 7 9.89 -36.67 -6.32
C LEU A 7 8.42 -36.17 -6.27
N PHE A 8 7.66 -36.40 -7.33
CA PHE A 8 6.39 -35.79 -7.61
C PHE A 8 5.49 -36.75 -8.41
N ARG A 9 4.28 -37.04 -7.91
CA ARG A 9 3.22 -37.64 -8.75
C ARG A 9 2.62 -36.57 -9.65
N PRO A 10 2.54 -36.73 -10.99
CA PRO A 10 1.97 -35.71 -11.88
C PRO A 10 0.49 -35.46 -11.53
N LYS A 11 0.11 -34.19 -11.39
CA LYS A 11 -1.28 -33.79 -11.09
C LYS A 11 -2.11 -33.45 -12.34
N GLY A 12 -1.67 -33.90 -13.52
CA GLY A 12 -2.18 -33.46 -14.82
C GLY A 12 -1.55 -32.14 -15.26
N ALA A 13 -1.38 -31.97 -16.58
CA ALA A 13 -0.74 -30.79 -17.15
C ALA A 13 -1.59 -29.53 -16.87
N PRO A 14 -1.03 -28.47 -16.27
CA PRO A 14 -1.77 -27.24 -16.05
C PRO A 14 -2.12 -26.60 -17.39
N GLN A 15 -3.41 -26.55 -17.72
CA GLN A 15 -3.93 -25.80 -18.87
C GLN A 15 -3.76 -24.29 -18.62
N LEU A 16 -3.40 -23.57 -19.69
CA LEU A 16 -3.37 -22.12 -19.67
C LEU A 16 -4.79 -21.58 -19.58
N ARG A 17 -4.96 -20.50 -18.82
CA ARG A 17 -6.15 -19.65 -18.89
C ARG A 17 -6.09 -18.82 -20.17
N ASP A 18 -7.22 -18.38 -20.70
CA ASP A 18 -7.28 -17.62 -21.96
C ASP A 18 -6.32 -16.43 -21.99
N TYR A 19 -6.27 -15.63 -20.92
CA TYR A 19 -5.33 -14.49 -20.85
C TYR A 19 -3.86 -14.94 -20.80
N GLN A 20 -3.57 -16.10 -20.21
CA GLN A 20 -2.20 -16.64 -20.14
C GLN A 20 -1.77 -17.14 -21.52
N GLN A 21 -2.67 -17.78 -22.26
CA GLN A 21 -2.44 -18.17 -23.65
C GLN A 21 -2.16 -16.95 -24.52
N ALA A 22 -3.01 -15.91 -24.43
CA ALA A 22 -2.78 -14.66 -25.16
C ALA A 22 -1.42 -14.01 -24.81
N ILE A 23 -0.98 -14.10 -23.54
CA ILE A 23 0.36 -13.63 -23.15
C ILE A 23 1.47 -14.45 -23.80
N VAL A 24 1.37 -15.77 -23.81
CA VAL A 24 2.37 -16.65 -24.45
C VAL A 24 2.49 -16.30 -25.94
N GLU A 25 1.37 -16.18 -26.64
CA GLU A 25 1.32 -15.80 -28.05
C GLU A 25 1.93 -14.40 -28.30
N ARG A 26 1.67 -13.43 -27.41
CA ARG A 26 2.29 -12.09 -27.49
C ARG A 26 3.80 -12.12 -27.28
N ILE A 27 4.30 -12.93 -26.33
CA ILE A 27 5.73 -13.11 -26.11
C ILE A 27 6.39 -13.65 -27.38
N GLU A 28 5.83 -14.70 -27.97
CA GLU A 28 6.36 -15.32 -29.18
C GLU A 28 6.32 -14.36 -30.37
N THR A 29 5.21 -13.64 -30.55
CA THR A 29 5.07 -12.62 -31.60
C THR A 29 6.12 -11.53 -31.44
N ALA A 30 6.36 -11.04 -30.21
CA ALA A 30 7.39 -10.04 -29.96
C ALA A 30 8.79 -10.56 -30.29
N ILE A 31 9.09 -11.81 -29.92
CA ILE A 31 10.38 -12.45 -30.23
C ILE A 31 10.56 -12.59 -31.74
N GLN A 32 9.53 -13.03 -32.46
CA GLN A 32 9.54 -13.15 -33.93
C GLN A 32 9.71 -11.79 -34.62
N ALA A 33 9.15 -10.72 -34.03
CA ALA A 33 9.32 -9.35 -34.49
C ALA A 33 10.71 -8.74 -34.19
N GLY A 34 11.60 -9.50 -33.55
CA GLY A 34 12.97 -9.10 -33.26
C GLY A 34 13.24 -8.62 -31.83
N CYS A 35 12.25 -8.65 -30.93
CA CYS A 35 12.51 -8.38 -29.51
C CYS A 35 13.39 -9.48 -28.91
N ARG A 36 14.57 -9.10 -28.40
CA ARG A 36 15.53 -10.07 -27.86
C ARG A 36 15.44 -10.21 -26.36
N ARG A 37 14.90 -9.22 -25.66
CA ARG A 37 14.83 -9.20 -24.19
C ARG A 37 13.44 -8.75 -23.72
N PRO A 38 12.39 -9.55 -23.99
CA PRO A 38 11.05 -9.25 -23.53
C PRO A 38 10.94 -9.27 -22.01
N LEU A 39 10.20 -8.32 -21.45
CA LEU A 39 9.87 -8.24 -20.04
C LEU A 39 8.36 -8.32 -19.85
N LEU A 40 7.92 -9.33 -19.10
CA LEU A 40 6.52 -9.52 -18.71
C LEU A 40 6.28 -8.96 -17.29
N PRO A 41 5.63 -7.79 -17.15
CA PRO A 41 5.17 -7.23 -15.88
C PRO A 41 3.92 -7.94 -15.36
N ALA A 42 4.05 -9.22 -15.01
CA ALA A 42 2.93 -10.05 -14.58
C ALA A 42 2.68 -9.95 -13.06
N PRO A 43 1.49 -9.47 -12.60
CA PRO A 43 1.17 -9.30 -11.18
C PRO A 43 1.37 -10.57 -10.35
N THR A 44 1.54 -10.44 -9.04
CA THR A 44 1.56 -11.62 -8.16
C THR A 44 0.21 -12.33 -8.21
N GLY A 45 0.21 -13.66 -8.33
CA GLY A 45 -1.00 -14.46 -8.49
C GLY A 45 -1.49 -14.64 -9.94
N SER A 46 -0.95 -13.89 -10.92
CA SER A 46 -1.28 -14.05 -12.36
C SER A 46 -0.82 -15.38 -12.99
N GLY A 47 -0.02 -16.18 -12.29
CA GLY A 47 0.51 -17.44 -12.80
C GLY A 47 1.78 -17.30 -13.63
N LYS A 48 2.66 -16.33 -13.32
CA LYS A 48 4.00 -16.14 -13.92
C LYS A 48 4.73 -17.45 -14.24
N THR A 49 4.85 -18.34 -13.25
CA THR A 49 5.57 -19.62 -13.41
C THR A 49 4.89 -20.55 -14.41
N VAL A 50 3.55 -20.50 -14.54
CA VAL A 50 2.81 -21.30 -15.53
C VAL A 50 3.08 -20.75 -16.94
N ILE A 51 3.00 -19.43 -17.13
CA ILE A 51 3.34 -18.77 -18.39
C ILE A 51 4.78 -19.12 -18.81
N ALA A 52 5.73 -18.94 -17.89
CA ALA A 52 7.14 -19.23 -18.14
C ALA A 52 7.39 -20.71 -18.49
N ALA A 53 6.70 -21.64 -17.83
CA ALA A 53 6.84 -23.08 -18.10
C ALA A 53 6.27 -23.44 -19.49
N HIS A 54 5.18 -22.81 -19.93
CA HIS A 54 4.65 -22.98 -21.28
C HIS A 54 5.56 -22.39 -22.37
N VAL A 55 6.09 -21.18 -22.17
CA VAL A 55 7.12 -20.63 -23.08
C VAL A 55 8.35 -21.55 -23.15
N THR A 56 8.77 -22.11 -22.01
CA THR A 56 9.86 -23.10 -21.96
C THR A 56 9.51 -24.36 -22.75
N THR A 57 8.26 -24.84 -22.67
CA THR A 57 7.77 -26.00 -23.43
C THR A 57 7.84 -25.76 -24.93
N ASN A 58 7.40 -24.58 -25.37
CA ASN A 58 7.43 -24.21 -26.79
C ASN A 58 8.86 -24.11 -27.32
N ALA A 59 9.78 -23.52 -26.55
CA ALA A 59 11.20 -23.46 -26.89
C ALA A 59 11.83 -24.85 -27.00
N VAL A 60 11.60 -25.75 -26.04
CA VAL A 60 12.12 -27.12 -26.08
C VAL A 60 11.54 -27.91 -27.26
N THR A 61 10.25 -27.72 -27.58
CA THR A 61 9.60 -28.33 -28.74
C THR A 61 10.21 -27.84 -30.06
N ALA A 62 10.66 -26.58 -30.09
CA ALA A 62 11.45 -26.01 -31.18
C ALA A 62 12.94 -26.40 -31.14
N ASN A 63 13.31 -27.42 -30.36
CA ASN A 63 14.67 -27.93 -30.20
C ASN A 63 15.68 -26.89 -29.66
N GLN A 64 15.19 -25.95 -28.85
CA GLN A 64 16.02 -24.95 -28.16
C GLN A 64 16.38 -25.39 -26.75
N ARG A 65 17.54 -24.96 -26.26
CA ARG A 65 17.97 -25.18 -24.88
C ARG A 65 17.55 -24.01 -23.99
N VAL A 66 17.07 -24.31 -22.78
CA VAL A 66 16.51 -23.29 -21.88
C VAL A 66 17.25 -23.24 -20.55
N LEU A 67 17.63 -22.04 -20.12
CA LEU A 67 18.12 -21.78 -18.76
C LEU A 67 17.06 -20.98 -17.99
N TYR A 68 16.36 -21.66 -17.07
CA TYR A 68 15.40 -21.04 -16.17
C TYR A 68 16.10 -20.59 -14.90
N MET A 69 16.20 -19.29 -14.66
CA MET A 69 16.89 -18.69 -13.53
C MET A 69 15.93 -18.16 -12.47
N ALA A 70 16.17 -18.53 -11.22
CA ALA A 70 15.45 -18.01 -10.07
C ALA A 70 16.39 -17.71 -8.89
N HIS A 71 16.07 -16.70 -8.09
CA HIS A 71 16.95 -16.23 -7.03
C HIS A 71 16.71 -16.91 -5.66
N ARG A 72 15.53 -17.53 -5.45
CA ARG A 72 15.19 -18.28 -4.24
C ARG A 72 15.10 -19.77 -4.53
N ARG A 73 15.39 -20.60 -3.52
CA ARG A 73 15.27 -22.05 -3.61
C ARG A 73 13.82 -22.48 -3.85
N GLU A 74 12.89 -21.83 -3.18
CA GLU A 74 11.45 -22.05 -3.28
C GLU A 74 10.97 -21.83 -4.72
N LEU A 75 11.45 -20.78 -5.40
CA LEU A 75 11.14 -20.49 -6.81
C LEU A 75 11.76 -21.53 -7.76
N VAL A 76 12.98 -22.01 -7.50
CA VAL A 76 13.61 -23.10 -8.27
C VAL A 76 12.76 -24.38 -8.17
N GLN A 77 12.32 -24.74 -6.97
CA GLN A 77 11.47 -25.91 -6.76
C GLN A 77 10.10 -25.75 -7.42
N GLN A 78 9.51 -24.56 -7.34
CA GLN A 78 8.24 -24.25 -7.99
C GLN A 78 8.33 -24.37 -9.51
N ALA A 79 9.36 -23.80 -10.13
CA ALA A 79 9.61 -23.92 -11.56
C ALA A 79 9.83 -25.37 -11.97
N SER A 80 10.71 -26.10 -11.28
CA SER A 80 10.96 -27.53 -11.49
C SER A 80 9.67 -28.35 -11.42
N ARG A 81 8.84 -28.12 -10.41
CA ARG A 81 7.55 -28.82 -10.27
C ARG A 81 6.61 -28.56 -11.44
N LYS A 82 6.54 -27.32 -11.92
CA LYS A 82 5.66 -26.96 -13.06
C LYS A 82 6.15 -27.56 -14.38
N LEU A 83 7.46 -27.56 -14.62
CA LEU A 83 8.05 -28.23 -15.78
C LEU A 83 7.80 -29.74 -15.73
N TYR A 84 7.97 -30.35 -14.55
CA TYR A 84 7.65 -31.77 -14.33
C TYR A 84 6.18 -32.09 -14.61
N ASP A 85 5.25 -31.25 -14.12
CA ASP A 85 3.80 -31.44 -14.35
C ASP A 85 3.42 -31.33 -15.84
N LEU A 86 4.22 -30.63 -16.65
CA LEU A 86 4.10 -30.53 -18.12
C LEU A 86 4.84 -31.65 -18.86
N GLY A 87 5.50 -32.57 -18.14
CA GLY A 87 6.26 -33.67 -18.75
C GLY A 87 7.62 -33.28 -19.33
N LEU A 88 8.14 -32.09 -18.98
CA LEU A 88 9.44 -31.63 -19.46
C LEU A 88 10.60 -32.17 -18.61
N ASP A 89 11.55 -32.81 -19.29
CA ASP A 89 12.81 -33.20 -18.67
C ASP A 89 13.70 -31.98 -18.39
N HIS A 90 14.27 -31.92 -17.19
CA HIS A 90 15.09 -30.80 -16.76
C HIS A 90 16.12 -31.18 -15.69
N GLY A 91 17.26 -30.47 -15.71
CA GLY A 91 18.27 -30.48 -14.66
C GLY A 91 18.03 -29.38 -13.62
N ILE A 92 18.61 -29.52 -12.43
CA ILE A 92 18.54 -28.52 -11.36
C ILE A 92 19.95 -28.12 -10.94
N ILE A 93 20.26 -26.83 -11.07
CA ILE A 93 21.53 -26.23 -10.63
C ILE A 93 21.28 -25.50 -9.31
N ALA A 94 21.29 -26.26 -8.22
CA ALA A 94 21.16 -25.75 -6.86
C ALA A 94 22.00 -26.60 -5.88
N ALA A 95 22.12 -26.14 -4.63
CA ALA A 95 22.79 -26.92 -3.58
C ALA A 95 22.00 -28.20 -3.28
N GLY A 96 22.70 -29.34 -3.21
CA GLY A 96 22.11 -30.64 -2.87
C GLY A 96 21.42 -31.39 -4.03
N PHE A 97 21.54 -30.91 -5.28
CA PHE A 97 20.99 -31.60 -6.46
C PHE A 97 22.12 -32.17 -7.34
N PRO A 98 21.93 -33.37 -7.91
CA PRO A 98 22.89 -33.96 -8.84
C PRO A 98 22.93 -33.20 -10.17
N ALA A 99 24.08 -33.19 -10.81
CA ALA A 99 24.25 -32.55 -12.11
C ALA A 99 23.58 -33.38 -13.22
N ARG A 100 22.86 -32.70 -14.12
CA ARG A 100 22.27 -33.26 -15.34
C ARG A 100 22.48 -32.31 -16.53
N PRO A 101 23.72 -32.14 -17.00
CA PRO A 101 24.06 -31.13 -18.01
C PRO A 101 23.34 -31.34 -19.35
N ASP A 102 22.99 -32.59 -19.66
CA ASP A 102 22.42 -32.98 -20.96
C ASP A 102 20.93 -32.64 -21.08
N ALA A 103 20.26 -32.36 -19.96
CA ALA A 103 18.82 -32.06 -19.96
C ALA A 103 18.53 -30.78 -20.76
N PRO A 104 17.45 -30.75 -21.57
CA PRO A 104 17.15 -29.64 -22.48
C PRO A 104 16.83 -28.33 -21.74
N VAL A 105 16.39 -28.44 -20.48
CA VAL A 105 16.15 -27.32 -19.58
C VAL A 105 17.03 -27.43 -18.34
N GLN A 106 17.63 -26.32 -17.92
CA GLN A 106 18.33 -26.20 -16.64
C GLN A 106 17.60 -25.19 -15.76
N VAL A 107 17.08 -25.64 -14.61
CA VAL A 107 16.51 -24.75 -13.60
C VAL A 107 17.59 -24.40 -12.58
N ALA A 108 18.02 -23.14 -12.56
CA ALA A 108 19.20 -22.71 -11.84
C ALA A 108 18.89 -21.67 -10.75
N SER A 109 19.43 -21.94 -9.56
CA SER A 109 19.60 -20.90 -8.55
C SER A 109 20.68 -19.93 -9.02
N ILE A 110 20.35 -18.64 -9.12
CA ILE A 110 21.28 -17.62 -9.63
C ILE A 110 22.58 -17.59 -8.83
N GLY A 111 22.49 -17.65 -7.50
CA GLY A 111 23.68 -17.67 -6.63
C GLY A 111 24.56 -18.91 -6.83
N THR A 112 23.93 -20.08 -7.04
CA THR A 112 24.66 -21.33 -7.28
C THR A 112 25.33 -21.32 -8.65
N LEU A 113 24.59 -20.93 -9.69
CA LEU A 113 25.10 -20.82 -11.06
C LEU A 113 26.27 -19.84 -11.14
N TYR A 114 26.11 -18.64 -10.56
CA TYR A 114 27.18 -17.65 -10.51
C TYR A 114 28.42 -18.18 -9.79
N ARG A 115 28.24 -18.79 -8.62
CA ARG A 115 29.35 -19.31 -7.82
C ARG A 115 30.10 -20.40 -8.60
N ARG A 116 29.39 -21.38 -9.14
CA ARG A 116 29.98 -22.57 -9.77
C ARG A 116 30.52 -22.29 -11.17
N ALA A 117 29.76 -21.63 -12.03
CA ALA A 117 30.15 -21.45 -13.43
C ALA A 117 30.87 -20.15 -13.74
N VAL A 118 30.53 -19.04 -13.06
CA VAL A 118 31.10 -17.72 -13.39
C VAL A 118 32.29 -17.36 -12.50
N ARG A 119 32.19 -17.58 -11.18
CA ARG A 119 33.20 -17.14 -10.21
C ARG A 119 34.33 -18.16 -10.04
N SER A 120 33.99 -19.44 -9.90
CA SER A 120 34.98 -20.51 -9.64
C SER A 120 35.28 -21.38 -10.85
N SER A 121 34.45 -21.30 -11.90
CA SER A 121 34.58 -22.08 -13.14
C SER A 121 34.72 -23.60 -12.91
N VAL A 122 34.19 -24.12 -11.80
CA VAL A 122 34.17 -25.57 -11.49
C VAL A 122 33.08 -26.30 -12.28
N MET A 123 32.25 -25.57 -13.01
CA MET A 123 31.18 -26.06 -13.87
C MET A 123 31.16 -25.20 -15.13
N MET A 124 30.94 -25.79 -16.30
CA MET A 124 30.71 -25.01 -17.52
C MET A 124 29.38 -24.27 -17.43
N MET A 125 29.29 -23.14 -18.15
CA MET A 125 27.99 -22.49 -18.35
C MET A 125 27.10 -23.44 -19.18
N PRO A 126 25.85 -23.70 -18.76
CA PRO A 126 24.94 -24.52 -19.56
C PRO A 126 24.67 -23.86 -20.92
N GLU A 127 24.56 -24.63 -21.99
CA GLU A 127 24.09 -24.08 -23.27
C GLU A 127 22.61 -23.67 -23.17
N ALA A 128 22.27 -22.50 -23.71
CA ALA A 128 20.91 -21.98 -23.72
C ALA A 128 20.68 -20.99 -24.88
N ASP A 129 19.56 -21.15 -25.58
CA ASP A 129 19.03 -20.23 -26.59
C ASP A 129 17.98 -19.29 -25.99
N LEU A 130 17.33 -19.74 -24.90
CA LEU A 130 16.37 -18.96 -24.13
C LEU A 130 16.78 -18.92 -22.66
N LEU A 131 16.89 -17.71 -22.12
CA LEU A 131 17.00 -17.45 -20.68
C LEU A 131 15.63 -17.00 -20.17
N VAL A 132 15.10 -17.70 -19.17
CA VAL A 132 13.93 -17.28 -18.41
C VAL A 132 14.41 -16.72 -17.09
N VAL A 133 14.13 -15.44 -16.80
CA VAL A 133 14.60 -14.74 -15.61
C VAL A 133 13.41 -14.40 -14.72
N ASP A 134 13.17 -15.22 -13.70
CA ASP A 134 12.13 -14.96 -12.70
C ASP A 134 12.60 -13.88 -11.70
N GLU A 135 11.67 -13.04 -11.27
CA GLU A 135 11.92 -11.83 -10.48
C GLU A 135 12.97 -10.92 -11.14
N ALA A 136 12.76 -10.66 -12.43
CA ALA A 136 13.62 -9.90 -13.33
C ALA A 136 13.97 -8.47 -12.86
N HIS A 137 13.27 -7.94 -11.85
CA HIS A 137 13.61 -6.66 -11.23
C HIS A 137 14.97 -6.68 -10.51
N HIS A 138 15.51 -7.86 -10.19
CA HIS A 138 16.88 -8.04 -9.70
C HIS A 138 17.94 -8.09 -10.82
N ALA A 139 17.53 -8.16 -12.10
CA ALA A 139 18.44 -8.34 -13.24
C ALA A 139 19.60 -7.32 -13.34
N PRO A 140 19.44 -6.04 -12.93
CA PRO A 140 20.56 -5.08 -12.93
C PRO A 140 21.69 -5.42 -11.94
N ALA A 141 21.47 -6.32 -10.98
CA ALA A 141 22.49 -6.72 -10.02
C ALA A 141 23.69 -7.38 -10.71
N ARG A 142 24.91 -7.07 -10.24
CA ARG A 142 26.17 -7.52 -10.85
C ARG A 142 26.21 -9.01 -11.18
N THR A 143 25.69 -9.85 -10.28
CA THR A 143 25.67 -11.30 -10.45
C THR A 143 24.75 -11.76 -11.59
N TRP A 144 23.58 -11.12 -11.75
CA TRP A 144 22.58 -11.43 -12.77
C TRP A 144 23.09 -10.97 -14.13
N THR A 145 23.53 -9.71 -14.21
CA THR A 145 24.12 -9.11 -15.40
C THR A 145 25.29 -9.93 -15.94
N ARG A 146 26.16 -10.47 -15.07
CA ARG A 146 27.29 -11.31 -15.51
C ARG A 146 26.84 -12.63 -16.13
N ILE A 147 25.82 -13.28 -15.56
CA ILE A 147 25.26 -14.51 -16.14
C ILE A 147 24.58 -14.19 -17.47
N ILE A 148 23.70 -13.19 -17.52
CA ILE A 148 22.95 -12.83 -18.74
C ILE A 148 23.91 -12.44 -19.88
N LYS A 149 24.97 -11.68 -19.60
CA LYS A 149 25.98 -11.30 -20.60
C LYS A 149 26.81 -12.46 -21.13
N ALA A 150 26.82 -13.62 -20.46
CA ALA A 150 27.46 -14.82 -20.97
C ALA A 150 26.68 -15.46 -22.14
N TYR A 151 25.45 -15.01 -22.40
CA TYR A 151 24.57 -15.50 -23.46
C TYR A 151 24.20 -14.38 -24.46
N PRO A 152 25.16 -13.86 -25.24
CA PRO A 152 24.91 -12.75 -26.15
C PRO A 152 23.88 -13.07 -27.25
N ASN A 153 23.78 -14.34 -27.64
CA ASN A 153 22.92 -14.82 -28.72
C ASN A 153 21.61 -15.45 -28.24
N ALA A 154 21.33 -15.47 -26.93
CA ALA A 154 20.08 -15.98 -26.41
C ALA A 154 18.99 -14.89 -26.43
N VAL A 155 17.72 -15.33 -26.41
CA VAL A 155 16.58 -14.50 -26.02
C VAL A 155 16.50 -14.48 -24.49
N VAL A 156 16.20 -13.33 -23.89
CA VAL A 156 16.11 -13.17 -22.42
C VAL A 156 14.70 -12.74 -22.03
N LEU A 157 13.86 -13.70 -21.65
CA LEU A 157 12.53 -13.43 -21.12
C LEU A 157 12.61 -13.11 -19.62
N GLY A 158 12.34 -11.86 -19.26
CA GLY A 158 12.17 -11.44 -17.87
C GLY A 158 10.73 -11.56 -17.41
N LEU A 159 10.50 -12.03 -16.19
CA LEU A 159 9.19 -12.00 -15.53
C LEU A 159 9.29 -11.32 -14.18
N THR A 160 8.38 -10.41 -13.86
CA THR A 160 8.35 -9.73 -12.55
C THR A 160 6.98 -9.12 -12.29
N ALA A 161 6.56 -9.04 -11.03
CA ALA A 161 5.37 -8.26 -10.68
C ALA A 161 5.59 -6.74 -10.73
N THR A 162 6.85 -6.32 -10.70
CA THR A 162 7.27 -4.94 -10.49
C THR A 162 8.47 -4.68 -11.40
N PRO A 163 8.27 -4.30 -12.68
CA PRO A 163 9.35 -4.04 -13.65
C PRO A 163 10.08 -2.71 -13.38
N CYS A 164 10.39 -2.45 -12.11
CA CYS A 164 11.07 -1.25 -11.67
C CYS A 164 12.17 -1.61 -10.67
N ARG A 165 13.19 -0.77 -10.61
CA ARG A 165 14.26 -0.81 -9.61
C ARG A 165 13.75 -0.29 -8.26
N ALA A 166 14.57 -0.42 -7.22
CA ALA A 166 14.25 0.09 -5.89
C ALA A 166 13.96 1.61 -5.86
N ASP A 167 14.54 2.37 -6.78
CA ASP A 167 14.29 3.81 -6.95
C ASP A 167 13.09 4.14 -7.87
N GLY A 168 12.34 3.12 -8.28
CA GLY A 168 11.14 3.23 -9.11
C GLY A 168 11.37 3.32 -10.61
N ARG A 169 12.63 3.40 -11.08
CA ARG A 169 12.95 3.54 -12.50
C ARG A 169 12.86 2.21 -13.25
N GLY A 170 12.66 2.26 -14.57
CA GLY A 170 12.51 1.09 -15.43
C GLY A 170 13.75 0.18 -15.51
N LEU A 171 13.62 -0.90 -16.28
CA LEU A 171 14.65 -1.92 -16.48
C LEU A 171 15.23 -1.93 -17.91
N GLY A 172 15.19 -0.79 -18.61
CA GLY A 172 15.61 -0.66 -20.02
C GLY A 172 17.08 -0.96 -20.28
N THR A 173 17.94 -0.84 -19.26
CA THR A 173 19.32 -1.36 -19.34
C THR A 173 19.41 -2.87 -19.62
N MET A 174 18.37 -3.64 -19.29
CA MET A 174 18.38 -5.11 -19.36
C MET A 174 17.32 -5.67 -20.32
N PHE A 175 16.23 -4.94 -20.59
CA PHE A 175 15.10 -5.40 -21.40
C PHE A 175 14.72 -4.36 -22.45
N ASP A 176 14.25 -4.82 -23.62
CA ASP A 176 14.00 -3.96 -24.79
C ASP A 176 12.52 -3.91 -25.23
N CYS A 177 11.66 -4.81 -24.74
CA CYS A 177 10.22 -4.71 -24.93
C CYS A 177 9.43 -5.06 -23.66
N LEU A 178 8.30 -4.39 -23.45
CA LEU A 178 7.30 -4.73 -22.43
C LEU A 178 6.18 -5.53 -23.08
N ILE A 179 5.76 -6.61 -22.42
CA ILE A 179 4.63 -7.43 -22.85
C ILE A 179 3.41 -7.10 -22.00
N ASP A 180 2.30 -6.72 -22.63
CA ASP A 180 1.09 -6.39 -21.88
C ASP A 180 0.50 -7.62 -21.16
N CYS A 181 0.26 -7.45 -19.87
CA CYS A 181 -0.36 -8.42 -18.98
C CYS A 181 -1.58 -7.78 -18.31
N PRO A 182 -2.68 -8.53 -18.09
CA PRO A 182 -3.82 -7.98 -17.38
C PRO A 182 -3.45 -7.40 -16.02
N SER A 183 -4.09 -6.29 -15.68
CA SER A 183 -3.89 -5.58 -14.43
C SER A 183 -4.45 -6.37 -13.23
N ILE A 184 -4.15 -5.92 -12.01
CA ILE A 184 -4.73 -6.54 -10.82
C ILE A 184 -6.26 -6.41 -10.82
N ALA A 185 -6.79 -5.25 -11.22
CA ALA A 185 -8.22 -5.02 -11.31
C ALA A 185 -8.87 -5.97 -12.34
N GLU A 186 -8.29 -6.09 -13.54
CA GLU A 186 -8.80 -7.01 -14.56
C GLU A 186 -8.75 -8.47 -14.10
N LEU A 187 -7.70 -8.89 -13.39
CA LEU A 187 -7.60 -10.25 -12.84
C LEU A 187 -8.60 -10.49 -11.69
N ILE A 188 -8.99 -9.45 -10.95
CA ILE A 188 -10.08 -9.54 -9.96
C ILE A 188 -11.42 -9.71 -10.68
N ASP A 189 -11.69 -8.91 -11.70
CA ASP A 189 -12.94 -8.97 -12.48
C ASP A 189 -13.12 -10.34 -13.16
N LEU A 190 -12.02 -10.94 -13.61
CA LEU A 190 -11.99 -12.31 -14.16
C LEU A 190 -12.06 -13.43 -13.10
N GLY A 191 -12.08 -13.09 -11.80
CA GLY A 191 -12.14 -14.06 -10.69
C GLY A 191 -10.83 -14.81 -10.43
N TYR A 192 -9.71 -14.38 -11.01
CA TYR A 192 -8.40 -14.98 -10.80
C TYR A 192 -7.66 -14.44 -9.58
N LEU A 193 -8.09 -13.28 -9.07
CA LEU A 193 -7.67 -12.65 -7.82
C LEU A 193 -8.91 -12.21 -7.02
N VAL A 194 -8.72 -11.92 -5.73
CA VAL A 194 -9.76 -11.32 -4.88
C VAL A 194 -9.46 -9.84 -4.59
N PRO A 195 -10.49 -8.99 -4.42
CA PRO A 195 -10.29 -7.59 -4.06
C PRO A 195 -9.71 -7.42 -2.65
N THR A 196 -9.23 -6.22 -2.37
CA THR A 196 -8.72 -5.83 -1.06
C THR A 196 -9.72 -5.01 -0.26
N ARG A 197 -9.67 -5.16 1.07
CA ARG A 197 -10.28 -4.23 2.03
C ARG A 197 -9.17 -3.70 2.92
N VAL A 198 -8.83 -2.43 2.73
CA VAL A 198 -7.73 -1.79 3.46
C VAL A 198 -8.26 -1.01 4.65
N PHE A 199 -7.63 -1.16 5.80
CA PHE A 199 -7.88 -0.40 7.01
C PHE A 199 -6.56 0.20 7.51
N ALA A 200 -6.52 1.51 7.71
CA ALA A 200 -5.35 2.22 8.23
C ALA A 200 -5.73 2.97 9.51
N PRO A 201 -5.79 2.27 10.66
CA PRO A 201 -6.25 2.86 11.92
C PRO A 201 -5.26 3.87 12.51
N THR A 202 -3.98 3.71 12.21
CA THR A 202 -2.91 4.58 12.69
C THR A 202 -2.08 5.04 11.50
N LYS A 203 -1.71 6.33 11.49
CA LYS A 203 -0.74 6.87 10.55
C LYS A 203 0.53 7.22 11.33
N PRO A 204 1.62 6.44 11.21
CA PRO A 204 2.84 6.74 11.93
C PRO A 204 3.42 8.06 11.44
N ASP A 205 4.01 8.82 12.36
CA ASP A 205 4.80 10.00 12.00
C ASP A 205 6.19 9.55 11.53
N LEU A 206 6.42 9.71 10.23
CA LEU A 206 7.65 9.33 9.55
C LEU A 206 8.54 10.53 9.23
N GLU A 207 8.20 11.72 9.74
CA GLU A 207 8.93 12.95 9.44
C GLU A 207 10.35 12.91 10.01
N GLY A 208 11.34 13.23 9.17
CA GLY A 208 12.75 13.26 9.57
C GLY A 208 13.44 11.90 9.68
N ILE A 209 12.81 10.77 9.32
CA ILE A 209 13.49 9.47 9.23
C ILE A 209 14.41 9.42 8.01
N ARG A 210 15.66 9.00 8.20
CA ARG A 210 16.65 8.88 7.12
C ARG A 210 16.26 7.83 6.07
N THR A 211 16.84 7.99 4.88
CA THR A 211 16.64 7.05 3.75
C THR A 211 17.95 6.36 3.43
N VAL A 212 17.95 5.04 3.42
CA VAL A 212 19.09 4.19 3.07
C VAL A 212 18.69 3.28 1.91
N ALA A 213 19.51 3.27 0.85
CA ALA A 213 19.27 2.47 -0.36
C ALA A 213 17.87 2.65 -1.00
N GLY A 214 17.25 3.82 -0.82
CA GLY A 214 15.93 4.15 -1.38
C GLY A 214 14.74 3.79 -0.50
N ASP A 215 14.94 3.16 0.66
CA ASP A 215 13.91 2.91 1.68
C ASP A 215 14.25 3.61 3.00
N PHE A 216 13.34 3.58 3.99
CA PHE A 216 13.60 4.13 5.32
C PHE A 216 14.72 3.37 6.05
N ASP A 217 15.47 4.08 6.89
CA ASP A 217 16.44 3.48 7.80
C ASP A 217 15.73 2.59 8.83
N GLU A 218 16.16 1.32 8.94
CA GLU A 218 15.47 0.32 9.75
C GLU A 218 15.66 0.54 11.26
N ASP A 219 16.85 1.00 11.68
CA ASP A 219 17.17 1.25 13.08
C ASP A 219 16.38 2.46 13.61
N GLU A 220 16.26 3.53 12.82
CA GLU A 220 15.43 4.69 13.18
C GLU A 220 13.93 4.37 13.21
N LEU A 221 13.47 3.51 12.29
CA LEU A 221 12.08 3.05 12.28
C LEU A 221 11.76 2.24 13.54
N GLU A 222 12.65 1.30 13.91
CA GLU A 222 12.51 0.50 15.12
C GLU A 222 12.38 1.39 16.36
N ALA A 223 13.31 2.33 16.55
CA ALA A 223 13.32 3.22 17.70
C ALA A 223 12.03 4.07 17.84
N ARG A 224 11.36 4.38 16.73
CA ARG A 224 10.13 5.18 16.74
C ARG A 224 8.86 4.35 16.87
N LEU A 225 8.83 3.16 16.25
CA LEU A 225 7.59 2.40 16.03
C LEU A 225 7.48 1.15 16.90
N ASP A 226 8.58 0.63 17.44
CA ASP A 226 8.56 -0.49 18.40
C ASP A 226 8.23 -0.01 19.82
N LYS A 227 7.09 0.68 19.95
CA LYS A 227 6.57 1.17 21.23
C LYS A 227 5.41 0.28 21.67
N PRO A 228 5.31 -0.13 22.95
CA PRO A 228 4.24 -1.02 23.43
C PRO A 228 2.83 -0.58 23.04
N VAL A 229 2.56 0.73 23.01
CA VAL A 229 1.27 1.28 22.60
C VAL A 229 0.97 0.98 21.12
N LEU A 230 1.93 1.22 20.23
CA LEU A 230 1.75 0.99 18.79
C LEU A 230 1.62 -0.50 18.45
N VAL A 231 2.39 -1.33 19.15
CA VAL A 231 2.32 -2.80 19.01
C VAL A 231 0.99 -3.34 19.56
N GLY A 232 0.55 -2.87 20.73
CA GLY A 232 -0.76 -3.20 21.30
C GLY A 232 -1.92 -2.75 20.43
N ASP A 233 -1.81 -1.60 19.76
CA ASP A 233 -2.79 -1.13 18.78
C ASP A 233 -2.88 -2.07 17.58
N ILE A 234 -1.77 -2.64 17.09
CA ILE A 234 -1.78 -3.61 15.98
C ILE A 234 -2.60 -4.86 16.36
N VAL A 235 -2.31 -5.45 17.52
CA VAL A 235 -3.00 -6.66 17.99
C VAL A 235 -4.49 -6.38 18.26
N THR A 236 -4.80 -5.23 18.86
CA THR A 236 -6.19 -4.81 19.11
C THR A 236 -6.98 -4.66 17.81
N HIS A 237 -6.41 -3.99 16.80
CA HIS A 237 -7.07 -3.84 15.51
C HIS A 237 -7.20 -5.17 14.77
N TRP A 238 -6.23 -6.08 14.91
CA TRP A 238 -6.33 -7.42 14.38
C TRP A 238 -7.51 -8.19 14.99
N HIS A 239 -7.67 -8.22 16.32
CA HIS A 239 -8.85 -8.85 16.93
C HIS A 239 -10.17 -8.23 16.50
N ARG A 240 -10.21 -6.92 16.25
CA ARG A 240 -11.45 -6.26 15.80
C ARG A 240 -11.82 -6.62 14.36
N LEU A 241 -10.83 -6.71 13.47
CA LEU A 241 -11.07 -6.72 12.01
C LEU A 241 -10.73 -8.06 11.35
N ALA A 242 -9.79 -8.81 11.92
CA ALA A 242 -9.13 -9.95 11.32
C ALA A 242 -9.13 -11.19 12.22
N ASP A 243 -9.91 -11.21 13.31
CA ASP A 243 -9.93 -12.30 14.28
C ASP A 243 -10.08 -13.67 13.60
N ARG A 244 -9.28 -14.64 14.05
CA ARG A 244 -9.22 -16.02 13.53
C ARG A 244 -8.85 -16.14 12.04
N ARG A 245 -8.51 -15.05 11.35
CA ARG A 245 -8.03 -15.09 9.96
C ARG A 245 -6.56 -15.47 9.94
N ARG A 246 -6.18 -16.33 8.99
CA ARG A 246 -4.76 -16.60 8.71
C ARG A 246 -4.09 -15.31 8.24
N THR A 247 -3.13 -14.84 9.03
CA THR A 247 -2.51 -13.52 8.89
C THR A 247 -1.01 -13.62 8.77
N VAL A 248 -0.45 -12.79 7.88
CA VAL A 248 0.99 -12.55 7.81
C VAL A 248 1.29 -11.11 8.19
N VAL A 249 2.22 -10.92 9.11
CA VAL A 249 2.63 -9.61 9.63
C VAL A 249 4.02 -9.29 9.12
N PHE A 250 4.18 -8.15 8.46
CA PHE A 250 5.48 -7.66 7.98
C PHE A 250 6.03 -6.64 8.96
N ALA A 251 7.00 -7.07 9.77
CA ALA A 251 7.63 -6.26 10.81
C ALA A 251 8.87 -5.52 10.28
N ILE A 252 9.33 -4.54 11.07
CA ILE A 252 10.47 -3.67 10.73
C ILE A 252 11.79 -4.42 10.88
N SER A 253 12.00 -4.96 12.08
CA SER A 253 13.23 -5.64 12.48
C SER A 253 12.92 -6.91 13.26
N ARG A 254 13.95 -7.69 13.59
CA ARG A 254 13.80 -8.93 14.34
C ARG A 254 13.26 -8.70 15.75
N ALA A 255 13.71 -7.64 16.42
CA ALA A 255 13.24 -7.28 17.76
C ALA A 255 11.75 -6.95 17.73
N HIS A 256 11.34 -6.06 16.83
CA HIS A 256 9.93 -5.71 16.64
C HIS A 256 9.06 -6.93 16.25
N ALA A 257 9.58 -7.84 15.42
CA ALA A 257 8.87 -9.05 15.04
C ALA A 257 8.64 -10.01 16.21
N VAL A 258 9.65 -10.18 17.07
CA VAL A 258 9.54 -10.99 18.30
C VAL A 258 8.54 -10.35 19.26
N HIS A 259 8.60 -9.03 19.44
CA HIS A 259 7.65 -8.29 20.27
C HIS A 259 6.20 -8.46 19.77
N LEU A 260 5.94 -8.28 18.46
CA LEU A 260 4.64 -8.52 17.86
C LEU A 260 4.15 -9.96 18.08
N ARG A 261 5.00 -10.96 17.84
CA ARG A 261 4.67 -12.37 18.08
C ARG A 261 4.24 -12.58 19.54
N ASP A 262 4.99 -12.03 20.49
CA ASP A 262 4.73 -12.20 21.91
C ASP A 262 3.45 -11.51 22.35
N GLU A 263 3.13 -10.33 21.81
CA GLU A 263 1.86 -9.65 22.06
C GLU A 263 0.66 -10.43 21.50
N PHE A 264 0.78 -10.97 20.27
CA PHE A 264 -0.24 -11.89 19.75
C PHE A 264 -0.40 -13.13 20.65
N ALA A 265 0.69 -13.74 21.08
CA ALA A 265 0.65 -14.89 21.98
C ALA A 265 0.00 -14.56 23.34
N ARG A 266 0.32 -13.40 23.93
CA ARG A 266 -0.31 -12.90 25.18
C ARG A 266 -1.82 -12.68 25.04
N SER A 267 -2.26 -12.28 23.85
CA SER A 267 -3.69 -12.13 23.52
C SER A 267 -4.42 -13.45 23.24
N GLY A 268 -3.73 -14.59 23.32
CA GLY A 268 -4.31 -15.92 23.11
C GLY A 268 -4.28 -16.41 21.65
N VAL A 269 -3.53 -15.73 20.77
CA VAL A 269 -3.41 -16.09 19.35
C VAL A 269 -2.17 -16.97 19.15
N VAL A 270 -2.32 -18.07 18.40
CA VAL A 270 -1.16 -18.91 18.05
C VAL A 270 -0.32 -18.20 16.99
N ALA A 271 0.78 -17.58 17.43
CA ALA A 271 1.68 -16.79 16.59
C ALA A 271 3.05 -17.44 16.39
N GLY A 272 3.56 -17.42 15.16
CA GLY A 272 4.92 -17.83 14.79
C GLY A 272 5.78 -16.65 14.32
N TYR A 273 7.09 -16.88 14.23
CA TYR A 273 8.05 -15.91 13.71
C TYR A 273 8.98 -16.56 12.67
N LEU A 274 9.28 -15.84 11.60
CA LEU A 274 10.15 -16.30 10.51
C LEU A 274 11.05 -15.17 9.98
N ASP A 275 12.34 -15.46 9.76
CA ASP A 275 13.28 -14.55 9.08
C ASP A 275 14.24 -15.29 8.13
N GLY A 276 15.23 -14.57 7.60
CA GLY A 276 16.25 -15.12 6.71
C GLY A 276 17.21 -16.12 7.37
N ASN A 277 17.30 -16.16 8.70
CA ASN A 277 18.17 -17.05 9.47
C ASN A 277 17.43 -18.29 10.00
N THR A 278 16.09 -18.31 9.96
CA THR A 278 15.32 -19.48 10.37
C THR A 278 15.75 -20.72 9.56
N PRO A 279 16.15 -21.82 10.23
CA PRO A 279 16.53 -23.06 9.59
C PRO A 279 15.45 -23.58 8.64
N MET A 280 15.87 -24.21 7.54
CA MET A 280 14.95 -24.61 6.47
C MET A 280 13.82 -25.54 6.94
N GLN A 281 14.13 -26.53 7.78
CA GLN A 281 13.13 -27.46 8.31
C GLN A 281 12.09 -26.75 9.20
N GLU A 282 12.54 -25.76 9.98
CA GLU A 282 11.66 -24.96 10.83
C GLU A 282 10.79 -24.02 10.00
N ARG A 283 11.37 -23.37 8.99
CA ARG A 283 10.64 -22.56 8.00
C ARG A 283 9.53 -23.36 7.34
N ASP A 284 9.86 -24.54 6.80
CA ASP A 284 8.88 -25.41 6.13
C ASP A 284 7.74 -25.80 7.08
N ARG A 285 8.09 -26.13 8.34
CA ARG A 285 7.10 -26.44 9.39
C ARG A 285 6.17 -25.26 9.67
N LEU A 286 6.71 -24.06 9.90
CA LEU A 286 5.92 -22.85 10.19
C LEU A 286 4.97 -22.51 9.04
N LEU A 287 5.45 -22.62 7.79
CA LEU A 287 4.64 -22.38 6.61
C LEU A 287 3.52 -23.41 6.47
N VAL A 288 3.79 -24.69 6.72
CA VAL A 288 2.72 -25.72 6.74
C VAL A 288 1.70 -25.44 7.84
N GLN A 289 2.15 -25.08 9.04
CA GLN A 289 1.27 -24.75 10.17
C GLN A 289 0.37 -23.54 9.89
N LEU A 290 0.89 -22.50 9.23
CA LEU A 290 0.09 -21.37 8.77
C LEU A 290 -0.96 -21.80 7.72
N LYS A 291 -0.55 -22.64 6.76
CA LYS A 291 -1.43 -23.13 5.69
C LYS A 291 -2.64 -23.87 6.24
N ILE A 292 -2.42 -24.80 7.17
CA ILE A 292 -3.48 -25.61 7.80
C ILE A 292 -4.22 -24.86 8.93
N GLY A 293 -3.76 -23.67 9.31
CA GLY A 293 -4.40 -22.84 10.34
C GLY A 293 -4.07 -23.21 11.78
N THR A 294 -3.03 -24.03 12.02
CA THR A 294 -2.51 -24.27 13.38
C THR A 294 -1.82 -23.02 13.92
N ILE A 295 -1.13 -22.27 13.06
CA ILE A 295 -0.68 -20.91 13.34
C ILE A 295 -1.69 -19.97 12.68
N GLU A 296 -2.19 -19.02 13.46
CA GLU A 296 -3.11 -17.99 12.98
C GLU A 296 -2.33 -16.79 12.45
N VAL A 297 -1.24 -16.42 13.12
CA VAL A 297 -0.43 -15.24 12.78
C VAL A 297 1.02 -15.64 12.56
N LEU A 298 1.59 -15.34 11.38
CA LEU A 298 3.01 -15.50 11.12
C LEU A 298 3.67 -14.13 10.95
N VAL A 299 4.51 -13.76 11.91
CA VAL A 299 5.28 -12.51 11.87
C VAL A 299 6.59 -12.76 11.13
N ASN A 300 6.98 -11.84 10.26
CA ASN A 300 8.18 -12.00 9.45
C ASN A 300 8.99 -10.72 9.25
N VAL A 301 10.27 -10.89 8.90
CA VAL A 301 11.21 -9.81 8.56
C VAL A 301 12.04 -10.20 7.34
N GLY A 302 11.95 -9.40 6.27
CA GLY A 302 12.78 -9.55 5.06
C GLY A 302 12.55 -10.85 4.27
N VAL A 303 11.48 -11.57 4.56
CA VAL A 303 11.10 -12.84 3.91
C VAL A 303 9.62 -12.79 3.49
N LEU A 304 9.13 -13.80 2.80
CA LEU A 304 7.74 -13.86 2.28
C LEU A 304 7.35 -12.72 1.31
N THR A 305 8.25 -11.81 0.98
CA THR A 305 8.10 -10.80 -0.08
C THR A 305 8.24 -11.43 -1.47
N GLU A 306 9.01 -12.52 -1.55
CA GLU A 306 9.36 -13.27 -2.75
C GLU A 306 9.29 -14.79 -2.50
N GLY A 307 8.97 -15.59 -3.53
CA GLY A 307 9.04 -17.06 -3.46
C GLY A 307 8.06 -17.79 -2.54
N TRP A 308 7.09 -17.10 -1.94
CA TRP A 308 6.06 -17.71 -1.07
C TRP A 308 4.69 -17.75 -1.75
N ASP A 309 4.03 -18.92 -1.65
CA ASP A 309 2.76 -19.24 -2.31
C ASP A 309 1.77 -19.91 -1.34
N GLN A 310 0.93 -19.10 -0.68
CA GLN A 310 -0.17 -19.56 0.17
C GLN A 310 -1.42 -18.72 -0.11
N ALA A 311 -2.39 -19.32 -0.81
CA ALA A 311 -3.64 -18.65 -1.14
C ALA A 311 -4.56 -18.50 0.09
N GLU A 312 -4.35 -19.36 1.07
CA GLU A 312 -5.07 -19.50 2.33
C GLU A 312 -5.01 -18.26 3.24
N VAL A 313 -3.99 -17.39 3.06
CA VAL A 313 -3.85 -16.17 3.85
C VAL A 313 -4.98 -15.20 3.54
N GLN A 314 -5.69 -14.77 4.57
CA GLN A 314 -6.89 -13.94 4.50
C GLN A 314 -6.65 -12.51 4.97
N SER A 315 -5.54 -12.27 5.67
CA SER A 315 -5.17 -10.94 6.16
C SER A 315 -3.65 -10.70 6.08
N ILE A 316 -3.29 -9.46 5.76
CA ILE A 316 -1.91 -8.96 5.82
C ILE A 316 -1.87 -7.76 6.76
N VAL A 317 -0.90 -7.73 7.66
CA VAL A 317 -0.61 -6.58 8.51
C VAL A 317 0.69 -5.95 8.05
N LEU A 318 0.63 -4.68 7.67
CA LEU A 318 1.80 -3.87 7.32
C LEU A 318 2.22 -3.08 8.55
N ALA A 319 3.22 -3.60 9.29
CA ALA A 319 3.81 -2.93 10.45
C ALA A 319 5.13 -2.21 10.12
N ARG A 320 5.63 -2.36 8.88
CA ARG A 320 6.84 -1.73 8.36
C ARG A 320 6.50 -0.65 7.31
N PRO A 321 6.75 0.63 7.59
CA PRO A 321 6.76 1.68 6.56
C PRO A 321 7.76 1.36 5.46
N THR A 322 7.38 1.57 4.20
CA THR A 322 8.28 1.40 3.07
C THR A 322 8.05 2.47 2.00
N LYS A 323 9.13 3.03 1.45
CA LYS A 323 9.12 3.88 0.26
C LYS A 323 9.12 3.08 -1.04
N SER A 324 9.37 1.77 -0.96
CA SER A 324 9.46 0.91 -2.14
C SER A 324 8.06 0.52 -2.63
N PHE A 325 7.65 1.14 -3.73
CA PHE A 325 6.41 0.81 -4.44
C PHE A 325 6.36 -0.68 -4.83
N GLY A 326 7.49 -1.19 -5.31
CA GLY A 326 7.60 -2.59 -5.72
C GLY A 326 7.40 -3.55 -4.54
N LEU A 327 8.05 -3.28 -3.41
CA LEU A 327 7.94 -4.11 -2.21
C LEU A 327 6.49 -4.14 -1.69
N TYR A 328 5.84 -2.98 -1.61
CA TYR A 328 4.43 -2.89 -1.21
C TYR A 328 3.53 -3.77 -2.10
N ARG A 329 3.65 -3.68 -3.43
CA ARG A 329 2.87 -4.49 -4.36
C ARG A 329 3.18 -5.97 -4.27
N GLN A 330 4.45 -6.34 -4.07
CA GLN A 330 4.86 -7.74 -3.88
C GLN A 330 4.26 -8.33 -2.61
N ILE A 331 4.27 -7.58 -1.50
CA ILE A 331 3.68 -8.00 -0.21
C ILE A 331 2.18 -8.21 -0.36
N VAL A 332 1.44 -7.16 -0.72
CA VAL A 332 -0.03 -7.23 -0.78
C VAL A 332 -0.48 -8.21 -1.86
N GLY A 333 0.20 -8.22 -3.02
CA GLY A 333 -0.11 -9.08 -4.15
C GLY A 333 -0.09 -10.58 -3.84
N ARG A 334 0.68 -11.02 -2.84
CA ARG A 334 0.71 -12.45 -2.44
C ARG A 334 -0.58 -12.89 -1.77
N GLY A 335 -1.25 -11.98 -1.08
CA GLY A 335 -2.54 -12.21 -0.43
C GLY A 335 -3.73 -12.17 -1.38
N LEU A 336 -3.57 -11.83 -2.66
CA LEU A 336 -4.71 -11.67 -3.58
C LEU A 336 -5.22 -12.97 -4.20
N ARG A 337 -4.53 -14.10 -3.98
CA ARG A 337 -4.97 -15.38 -4.57
C ARG A 337 -6.28 -15.86 -3.95
N PRO A 338 -7.22 -16.39 -4.75
CA PRO A 338 -8.47 -16.92 -4.26
C PRO A 338 -8.25 -18.21 -3.46
N ALA A 339 -9.07 -18.42 -2.43
CA ALA A 339 -9.12 -19.64 -1.64
C ALA A 339 -10.58 -19.91 -1.24
N PRO A 340 -10.95 -21.17 -0.91
CA PRO A 340 -12.30 -21.48 -0.42
C PRO A 340 -12.69 -20.57 0.76
N GLY A 341 -13.84 -19.91 0.65
CA GLY A 341 -14.36 -18.99 1.67
C GLY A 341 -13.63 -17.65 1.77
N LYS A 342 -12.78 -17.30 0.80
CA LYS A 342 -12.09 -16.00 0.74
C LYS A 342 -12.68 -15.13 -0.37
N ASP A 343 -13.45 -14.13 0.04
CA ASP A 343 -14.09 -13.14 -0.81
C ASP A 343 -13.23 -11.88 -1.00
N HIS A 344 -12.39 -11.53 -0.03
CA HIS A 344 -11.45 -10.42 -0.09
C HIS A 344 -10.17 -10.71 0.72
N LEU A 345 -9.10 -9.99 0.40
CA LEU A 345 -7.93 -9.86 1.26
C LEU A 345 -8.11 -8.68 2.21
N LEU A 346 -7.98 -8.90 3.50
CA LEU A 346 -7.97 -7.82 4.49
C LEU A 346 -6.54 -7.28 4.66
N VAL A 347 -6.34 -5.97 4.48
CA VAL A 347 -5.03 -5.32 4.68
C VAL A 347 -5.13 -4.35 5.84
N LEU A 348 -4.39 -4.62 6.93
CA LEU A 348 -4.27 -3.73 8.07
C LEU A 348 -2.98 -2.93 7.93
N ASP A 349 -3.09 -1.70 7.45
CA ASP A 349 -1.97 -0.80 7.17
C ASP A 349 -1.69 0.11 8.37
N HIS A 350 -0.77 -0.33 9.23
CA HIS A 350 -0.26 0.48 10.36
C HIS A 350 0.98 1.30 9.98
N ALA A 351 1.40 1.21 8.72
CA ALA A 351 2.64 1.75 8.20
C ALA A 351 2.41 2.98 7.29
N GLY A 352 1.16 3.23 6.87
CA GLY A 352 0.81 4.29 5.93
C GLY A 352 1.21 3.98 4.48
N ALA A 353 1.51 2.71 4.16
CA ALA A 353 1.95 2.30 2.85
C ALA A 353 0.90 2.52 1.76
N THR A 354 -0.39 2.26 2.05
CA THR A 354 -1.47 2.47 1.09
C THR A 354 -1.70 3.95 0.80
N HIS A 355 -1.53 4.83 1.79
CA HIS A 355 -1.58 6.29 1.56
C HIS A 355 -0.43 6.78 0.69
N MET A 356 0.74 6.14 0.80
CA MET A 356 1.92 6.49 0.01
C MET A 356 1.85 5.97 -1.43
N HIS A 357 1.41 4.73 -1.61
CA HIS A 357 1.53 3.99 -2.89
C HIS A 357 0.20 3.84 -3.64
N GLY A 358 -0.92 4.16 -3.00
CA GLY A 358 -2.25 3.85 -3.51
C GLY A 358 -2.72 2.43 -3.18
N PRO A 359 -4.01 2.12 -3.40
CA PRO A 359 -4.52 0.76 -3.37
C PRO A 359 -3.78 -0.12 -4.39
N VAL A 360 -3.52 -1.38 -4.05
CA VAL A 360 -2.76 -2.31 -4.91
C VAL A 360 -3.45 -2.56 -6.26
N GLU A 361 -4.77 -2.42 -6.29
CA GLU A 361 -5.63 -2.57 -7.47
C GLU A 361 -5.45 -1.44 -8.49
N THR A 362 -4.86 -0.31 -8.08
CA THR A 362 -4.61 0.81 -8.99
C THR A 362 -3.70 0.36 -10.11
N ASP A 363 -4.14 0.62 -11.34
CA ASP A 363 -3.35 0.36 -12.56
C ASP A 363 -2.06 1.16 -12.55
N VAL A 364 -1.04 0.60 -13.19
CA VAL A 364 0.30 1.19 -13.24
C VAL A 364 0.74 1.24 -14.68
N ILE A 365 1.19 2.42 -15.12
CA ILE A 365 1.89 2.55 -16.39
C ILE A 365 3.35 2.18 -16.12
N TRP A 366 3.75 1.03 -16.63
CA TRP A 366 5.13 0.56 -16.57
C TRP A 366 5.95 1.20 -17.68
N THR A 367 7.22 1.48 -17.39
CA THR A 367 8.17 2.05 -18.35
C THR A 367 9.47 1.27 -18.28
N LEU A 368 10.13 1.11 -19.43
CA LEU A 368 11.52 0.62 -19.48
C LEU A 368 12.53 1.76 -19.30
N SER A 369 12.10 3.02 -19.33
CA SER A 369 13.02 4.16 -19.22
C SER A 369 13.83 4.13 -17.92
N ASP A 370 15.15 4.26 -18.05
CA ASP A 370 16.06 4.38 -16.89
C ASP A 370 16.00 5.78 -16.24
N LYS A 371 15.16 6.67 -16.76
CA LYS A 371 14.97 8.04 -16.26
C LYS A 371 13.60 8.22 -15.62
N GLU A 372 12.57 7.62 -16.20
CA GLU A 372 11.20 7.74 -15.73
C GLU A 372 10.90 6.69 -14.66
N ARG A 373 10.03 7.05 -13.72
CA ARG A 373 9.53 6.10 -12.72
C ARG A 373 8.21 5.52 -13.20
N ALA A 374 7.95 4.26 -12.84
CA ALA A 374 6.62 3.71 -12.95
C ALA A 374 5.65 4.55 -12.10
N GLN A 375 4.49 4.88 -12.67
CA GLN A 375 3.50 5.70 -11.98
C GLN A 375 2.18 4.95 -11.92
N PRO A 376 1.54 4.88 -10.73
CA PRO A 376 0.12 4.56 -10.67
C PRO A 376 -0.61 5.50 -11.62
N VAL A 377 -1.52 4.98 -12.42
CA VAL A 377 -2.43 5.80 -13.22
C VAL A 377 -3.15 6.69 -12.22
N SER A 378 -2.84 7.99 -12.21
CA SER A 378 -3.63 8.91 -11.43
C SER A 378 -5.05 8.77 -11.96
N THR A 379 -6.00 8.41 -11.10
CA THR A 379 -7.40 8.32 -11.50
C THR A 379 -7.91 9.74 -11.71
N THR A 380 -7.48 10.37 -12.80
CA THR A 380 -8.23 11.44 -13.44
C THR A 380 -9.47 10.75 -13.98
N SER A 381 -10.60 10.93 -13.29
CA SER A 381 -11.90 10.64 -13.91
C SER A 381 -11.97 11.37 -15.25
N ALA A 382 -12.70 10.84 -16.22
CA ALA A 382 -13.16 11.60 -17.38
C ALA A 382 -13.79 12.92 -16.87
N GLY A 383 -13.05 14.03 -16.91
CA GLY A 383 -13.37 15.28 -16.19
C GLY A 383 -12.25 15.93 -15.37
N GLY A 384 -11.05 15.32 -15.24
CA GLY A 384 -9.85 16.01 -14.74
C GLY A 384 -9.75 16.24 -13.23
N ALA A 385 -10.66 15.71 -12.41
CA ALA A 385 -10.57 15.78 -10.95
C ALA A 385 -9.73 14.63 -10.38
N SER A 386 -8.65 14.97 -9.66
CA SER A 386 -7.85 14.03 -8.86
C SER A 386 -8.69 13.48 -7.71
N ARG A 387 -8.90 12.15 -7.67
CA ARG A 387 -9.50 11.48 -6.50
C ARG A 387 -8.43 11.33 -5.41
N SER A 388 -8.70 11.89 -4.23
CA SER A 388 -7.86 11.71 -3.04
C SER A 388 -8.24 10.44 -2.28
N LEU A 389 -7.27 9.81 -1.61
CA LEU A 389 -7.53 8.73 -0.65
C LEU A 389 -8.06 9.29 0.66
N VAL A 390 -8.99 8.54 1.26
CA VAL A 390 -9.67 8.93 2.48
C VAL A 390 -9.66 7.76 3.46
N THR A 391 -9.29 8.03 4.71
CA THR A 391 -9.53 7.10 5.83
C THR A 391 -10.90 7.40 6.44
N CYS A 392 -11.75 6.39 6.58
CA CYS A 392 -13.04 6.51 7.27
C CYS A 392 -12.81 6.85 8.76
N PRO A 393 -13.44 7.89 9.31
CA PRO A 393 -13.28 8.22 10.72
C PRO A 393 -13.99 7.24 11.68
N GLU A 394 -14.89 6.38 11.18
CA GLU A 394 -15.65 5.44 11.99
C GLU A 394 -15.03 4.04 12.03
N CYS A 395 -14.66 3.50 10.86
CA CYS A 395 -14.11 2.15 10.75
C CYS A 395 -12.64 2.09 10.33
N SER A 396 -11.99 3.22 10.01
CA SER A 396 -10.61 3.30 9.53
C SER A 396 -10.35 2.68 8.15
N ALA A 397 -11.40 2.32 7.39
CA ALA A 397 -11.24 1.85 6.02
C ALA A 397 -10.62 2.92 5.11
N VAL A 398 -9.68 2.54 4.25
CA VAL A 398 -9.05 3.41 3.26
C VAL A 398 -9.70 3.16 1.90
N PHE A 399 -10.19 4.22 1.26
CA PHE A 399 -10.88 4.13 -0.02
C PHE A 399 -10.73 5.45 -0.80
N TRP A 400 -10.93 5.37 -2.12
CA TRP A 400 -11.04 6.57 -2.96
C TRP A 400 -12.22 7.43 -2.52
N GLN A 401 -12.04 8.75 -2.52
CA GLN A 401 -13.07 9.70 -2.11
C GLN A 401 -14.45 9.38 -2.72
N ALA A 402 -15.38 9.01 -1.83
CA ALA A 402 -16.76 8.67 -2.14
C ALA A 402 -17.73 9.31 -1.12
N GLN A 403 -19.02 9.36 -1.44
CA GLN A 403 -20.06 9.92 -0.55
C GLN A 403 -20.27 9.10 0.73
N SER A 404 -20.01 7.80 0.67
CA SER A 404 -20.17 6.87 1.78
C SER A 404 -19.01 5.88 1.83
N CYS A 405 -18.63 5.48 3.04
CA CYS A 405 -17.61 4.46 3.25
C CYS A 405 -18.12 3.10 2.72
N PRO A 406 -17.39 2.42 1.83
CA PRO A 406 -17.80 1.12 1.29
C PRO A 406 -17.74 0.01 2.34
N SER A 407 -17.08 0.22 3.49
CA SER A 407 -16.94 -0.79 4.54
C SER A 407 -17.99 -0.70 5.64
N CYS A 408 -18.37 0.50 6.10
CA CYS A 408 -19.32 0.66 7.21
C CYS A 408 -20.53 1.55 6.88
N GLY A 409 -20.59 2.13 5.67
CA GLY A 409 -21.69 3.01 5.27
C GLY A 409 -21.60 4.45 5.79
N TRP A 410 -20.56 4.81 6.56
CA TRP A 410 -20.33 6.17 7.05
C TRP A 410 -20.46 7.21 5.91
N ARG A 411 -21.40 8.15 6.04
CA ARG A 411 -21.60 9.19 5.02
C ARG A 411 -20.78 10.42 5.35
N ARG A 412 -20.04 10.91 4.34
CA ARG A 412 -19.41 12.22 4.45
C ARG A 412 -20.50 13.25 4.63
N ARG A 413 -20.46 13.98 5.73
CA ARG A 413 -21.20 15.24 5.84
C ARG A 413 -20.56 16.17 4.80
N THR A 414 -21.22 16.38 3.67
CA THR A 414 -20.94 17.57 2.86
C THR A 414 -21.10 18.73 3.82
N LYS A 415 -20.01 19.47 4.06
CA LYS A 415 -20.22 20.84 4.50
C LYS A 415 -21.18 21.42 3.46
N PRO A 416 -22.31 22.03 3.86
CA PRO A 416 -22.95 23.00 2.98
C PRO A 416 -21.83 23.90 2.44
N ASP A 417 -21.92 24.34 1.18
CA ASP A 417 -20.96 25.28 0.61
C ASP A 417 -20.61 26.33 1.68
N PRO A 418 -19.32 26.67 1.84
CA PRO A 418 -18.94 27.68 2.81
C PRO A 418 -19.76 28.92 2.47
N VAL A 419 -20.78 29.20 3.28
CA VAL A 419 -21.32 30.55 3.38
C VAL A 419 -20.09 31.36 3.73
N GLU A 420 -19.66 32.27 2.86
CA GLU A 420 -18.62 33.22 3.18
C GLU A 420 -19.06 33.97 4.43
N VAL A 421 -18.59 33.49 5.58
CA VAL A 421 -18.74 34.22 6.83
C VAL A 421 -17.65 35.29 6.81
N GLN A 422 -17.97 36.42 6.16
CA GLN A 422 -17.40 37.67 6.64
C GLN A 422 -17.99 37.94 8.03
N ASP A 423 -17.14 38.39 8.95
CA ASP A 423 -17.52 38.76 10.31
C ASP A 423 -18.73 39.73 10.31
N GLY A 424 -19.93 39.21 10.56
CA GLY A 424 -21.12 40.00 10.82
C GLY A 424 -22.40 39.44 10.19
N ASP A 425 -23.27 38.94 11.07
CA ASP A 425 -24.73 38.76 10.93
C ASP A 425 -25.25 37.86 9.79
N LEU A 426 -25.86 36.74 10.19
CA LEU A 426 -26.61 35.82 9.33
C LEU A 426 -27.75 36.58 8.60
N VAL A 427 -27.65 36.71 7.27
CA VAL A 427 -28.77 37.14 6.42
C VAL A 427 -28.83 36.25 5.17
N LEU A 428 -30.03 35.84 4.79
CA LEU A 428 -30.32 35.04 3.59
C LEU A 428 -30.03 35.84 2.30
N LEU A 429 -29.20 35.28 1.42
CA LEU A 429 -28.92 35.82 0.08
C LEU A 429 -29.94 35.29 -0.95
N GLN A 430 -30.45 36.17 -1.82
CA GLN A 430 -31.09 35.77 -3.08
C GLN A 430 -30.10 35.86 -4.27
N ARG A 431 -30.47 35.19 -5.37
CA ARG A 431 -29.61 34.75 -6.50
C ARG A 431 -28.90 35.85 -7.31
N ASP A 432 -29.04 37.12 -6.97
CA ASP A 432 -28.55 38.28 -7.72
C ASP A 432 -27.49 39.12 -6.95
N GLY A 433 -27.00 38.64 -5.80
CA GLY A 433 -25.72 39.08 -5.22
C GLY A 433 -25.70 40.48 -4.59
N ARG A 434 -26.86 41.11 -4.35
CA ARG A 434 -26.93 42.37 -3.59
C ARG A 434 -27.31 42.11 -2.12
N VAL A 435 -26.44 42.53 -1.21
CA VAL A 435 -26.62 42.41 0.25
C VAL A 435 -27.52 43.54 0.76
N GLN A 436 -28.70 43.23 1.29
CA GLN A 436 -29.46 44.17 2.12
C GLN A 436 -29.03 44.01 3.58
N LYS A 437 -28.45 45.05 4.19
CA LYS A 437 -28.20 45.09 5.64
C LYS A 437 -29.53 45.16 6.39
N PRO A 438 -29.71 44.48 7.53
CA PRO A 438 -30.91 44.64 8.34
C PRO A 438 -30.99 46.11 8.81
N ALA A 439 -32.08 46.77 8.44
CA ALA A 439 -32.37 48.12 8.90
C ALA A 439 -32.85 48.04 10.36
N TYR A 440 -31.95 48.25 11.32
CA TYR A 440 -32.35 48.40 12.73
C TYR A 440 -33.21 49.65 12.88
N THR A 441 -34.45 49.48 13.33
CA THR A 441 -35.31 50.61 13.66
C THR A 441 -34.75 51.36 14.87
N ASP A 442 -35.15 52.60 15.07
CA ASP A 442 -34.71 53.36 16.26
C ASP A 442 -35.24 52.75 17.57
N LEU A 443 -36.34 52.01 17.49
CA LEU A 443 -36.85 51.22 18.61
C LEU A 443 -35.93 50.03 18.95
N ASP A 444 -35.43 49.31 17.95
CA ASP A 444 -34.49 48.19 18.16
C ASP A 444 -33.19 48.66 18.81
N LYS A 445 -32.69 49.81 18.33
CA LYS A 445 -31.53 50.49 18.89
C LYS A 445 -31.75 50.89 20.34
N ARG A 446 -32.87 51.56 20.65
CA ARG A 446 -33.21 51.98 22.02
C ARG A 446 -33.36 50.80 22.96
N ASN A 447 -34.03 49.73 22.52
CA ASN A 447 -34.19 48.50 23.30
C ASN A 447 -32.84 47.82 23.58
N PHE A 448 -31.93 47.81 22.61
CA PHE A 448 -30.59 47.27 22.82
C PHE A 448 -29.78 48.11 23.81
N HIS A 449 -29.90 49.44 23.78
CA HIS A 449 -29.28 50.34 24.75
C HIS A 449 -29.82 50.09 26.17
N ALA A 450 -31.14 49.98 26.34
CA ALA A 450 -31.77 49.67 27.62
C ALA A 450 -31.38 48.28 28.18
N GLN A 451 -31.15 47.28 27.31
CA GLN A 451 -30.61 45.97 27.72
C GLN A 451 -29.14 46.04 28.16
N LEU A 452 -28.34 46.95 27.58
CA LEU A 452 -26.98 47.20 28.05
C LEU A 452 -26.97 47.91 29.41
N LEU A 453 -27.93 48.81 29.69
CA LEU A 453 -28.14 49.36 31.03
C LEU A 453 -28.50 48.25 32.04
N GLY A 454 -29.32 47.28 31.63
CA GLY A 454 -29.59 46.07 32.41
C GLY A 454 -28.31 45.31 32.76
N LEU A 455 -27.47 45.01 31.76
CA LEU A 455 -26.17 44.34 31.99
C LEU A 455 -25.20 45.14 32.84
N GLN A 456 -25.22 46.46 32.71
CA GLN A 456 -24.40 47.35 33.52
C GLN A 456 -24.80 47.25 34.99
N SER A 457 -26.10 47.23 35.29
CA SER A 457 -26.61 47.04 36.65
C SER A 457 -26.32 45.64 37.20
N GLU A 458 -26.51 44.58 36.38
CA GLU A 458 -26.25 43.19 36.76
C GLU A 458 -24.76 42.92 37.06
N ARG A 459 -23.84 43.59 36.36
CA ARG A 459 -22.39 43.28 36.40
C ARG A 459 -21.51 44.39 36.96
N GLY A 460 -22.08 45.49 37.44
CA GLY A 460 -21.36 46.61 38.04
C GLY A 460 -20.41 47.32 37.07
N TYR A 461 -20.75 47.42 35.78
CA TYR A 461 -19.88 48.08 34.80
C TYR A 461 -19.89 49.61 34.94
N GLN A 462 -18.76 50.24 34.61
CA GLN A 462 -18.61 51.71 34.64
C GLN A 462 -19.60 52.41 33.72
N ARG A 463 -20.04 53.62 34.09
CA ARG A 463 -21.15 54.35 33.42
C ARG A 463 -20.96 54.49 31.89
N GLY A 464 -19.72 54.77 31.46
CA GLY A 464 -19.38 54.91 30.03
C GLY A 464 -19.36 53.61 29.21
N TRP A 465 -19.38 52.43 29.86
CA TRP A 465 -19.28 51.14 29.16
C TRP A 465 -20.45 50.89 28.21
N VAL A 466 -21.67 51.28 28.62
CA VAL A 466 -22.90 51.10 27.82
C VAL A 466 -22.80 51.85 26.51
N ASP A 467 -22.49 53.15 26.56
CA ASP A 467 -22.42 54.00 25.37
C ASP A 467 -21.29 53.59 24.42
N HIS A 468 -20.13 53.20 24.95
CA HIS A 468 -19.02 52.72 24.15
C HIS A 468 -19.31 51.36 23.49
N THR A 469 -20.04 50.48 24.18
CA THR A 469 -20.45 49.17 23.65
C THR A 469 -21.53 49.34 22.59
N TYR A 470 -22.51 50.21 22.83
CA TYR A 470 -23.55 50.60 21.89
C TYR A 470 -22.95 51.18 20.60
N ARG A 471 -22.05 52.17 20.72
CA ARG A 471 -21.38 52.80 19.56
C ARG A 471 -20.59 51.79 18.73
N LYS A 472 -19.95 50.80 19.36
CA LYS A 472 -19.21 49.77 18.61
C LYS A 472 -20.14 48.91 17.75
N LYS A 473 -21.39 48.68 18.19
CA LYS A 473 -22.40 47.92 17.46
C LYS A 473 -23.03 48.73 16.33
N PHE A 474 -23.62 49.88 16.65
CA PHE A 474 -24.42 50.66 15.69
C PHE A 474 -23.66 51.77 14.97
N LYS A 475 -22.37 51.98 15.27
CA LYS A 475 -21.50 53.03 14.71
C LYS A 475 -21.95 54.48 14.98
N VAL A 476 -23.04 54.67 15.71
CA VAL A 476 -23.54 55.96 16.20
C VAL A 476 -23.54 56.00 17.72
N TRP A 477 -23.44 57.18 18.32
CA TRP A 477 -23.65 57.34 19.76
C TRP A 477 -25.14 57.23 20.11
N PRO A 478 -25.50 56.69 21.28
CA PRO A 478 -26.89 56.73 21.72
C PRO A 478 -27.28 58.19 22.00
N PRO A 479 -28.51 58.63 21.66
CA PRO A 479 -29.03 59.91 22.09
C PRO A 479 -28.90 60.11 23.59
N GLY A 480 -28.54 61.32 24.03
CA GLY A 480 -28.27 61.62 25.44
C GLY A 480 -29.46 61.33 26.36
N GLU A 481 -30.67 61.44 25.82
CA GLU A 481 -31.95 61.18 26.51
C GLU A 481 -32.10 59.72 26.95
N TRP A 482 -31.46 58.76 26.27
CA TRP A 482 -31.61 57.33 26.55
C TRP A 482 -30.78 56.86 27.75
N ARG A 483 -29.86 57.70 28.25
CA ARG A 483 -29.00 57.37 29.40
C ARG A 483 -29.76 57.18 30.71
N ASN A 484 -31.00 57.66 30.76
CA ASN A 484 -31.89 57.55 31.91
C ASN A 484 -33.07 56.60 31.64
N ASP A 485 -33.05 55.85 30.54
CA ASP A 485 -34.09 54.86 30.25
C ASP A 485 -34.08 53.73 31.30
N ALA A 486 -35.25 53.15 31.55
CA ALA A 486 -35.39 52.04 32.47
C ALA A 486 -34.60 50.81 31.95
N PRO A 487 -33.76 50.17 32.78
CA PRO A 487 -33.01 48.99 32.37
C PRO A 487 -33.93 47.84 31.96
N LEU A 488 -33.65 47.22 30.81
CA LEU A 488 -34.36 46.03 30.35
C LEU A 488 -33.57 44.75 30.64
N PRO A 489 -34.24 43.61 30.89
CA PRO A 489 -33.58 42.32 31.01
C PRO A 489 -32.78 42.00 29.74
N PRO A 490 -31.49 41.67 29.86
CA PRO A 490 -30.65 41.51 28.69
C PRO A 490 -30.91 40.19 27.96
N SER A 491 -31.18 40.30 26.65
CA SER A 491 -31.33 39.16 25.76
C SER A 491 -30.04 38.35 25.60
N THR A 492 -30.19 37.14 25.08
CA THR A 492 -29.07 36.27 24.70
C THR A 492 -28.10 36.98 23.75
N GLU A 493 -28.62 37.80 22.83
CA GLU A 493 -27.84 38.58 21.88
C GLU A 493 -27.03 39.69 22.57
N ALA A 494 -27.65 40.47 23.46
CA ALA A 494 -26.96 41.53 24.21
C ALA A 494 -25.84 40.95 25.09
N ARG A 495 -26.09 39.81 25.75
CA ARG A 495 -25.11 39.08 26.56
C ARG A 495 -23.94 38.55 25.72
N ALA A 496 -24.23 37.92 24.58
CA ALA A 496 -23.21 37.40 23.68
C ALA A 496 -22.34 38.54 23.11
N TYR A 497 -22.96 39.65 22.72
CA TYR A 497 -22.25 40.82 22.21
C TYR A 497 -21.32 41.43 23.27
N ALA A 498 -21.82 41.68 24.48
CA ALA A 498 -21.03 42.20 25.60
C ALA A 498 -19.82 41.28 25.91
N ARG A 499 -20.04 39.96 25.96
CA ARG A 499 -18.99 38.96 26.19
C ARG A 499 -17.93 38.97 25.09
N SER A 500 -18.32 39.06 23.82
CA SER A 500 -17.38 39.16 22.70
C SER A 500 -16.47 40.39 22.80
N ARG A 501 -17.02 41.52 23.25
CA ARG A 501 -16.25 42.77 23.43
C ARG A 501 -15.27 42.66 24.59
N GLN A 502 -15.66 41.98 25.67
CA GLN A 502 -14.77 41.73 26.81
C GLN A 502 -13.60 40.83 26.41
N ILE A 503 -13.86 39.73 25.67
CA ILE A 503 -12.81 38.84 25.13
C ILE A 503 -11.87 39.62 24.20
N ALA A 504 -12.41 40.45 23.31
CA ALA A 504 -11.61 41.28 22.41
C ALA A 504 -10.75 42.32 23.15
N PHE A 505 -11.26 42.88 24.26
CA PHE A 505 -10.50 43.80 25.12
C PHE A 505 -9.35 43.09 25.85
N HIS A 506 -9.60 41.91 26.44
CA HIS A 506 -8.55 41.12 27.09
C HIS A 506 -7.46 40.66 26.11
N ARG A 507 -7.85 40.22 24.91
CA ARG A 507 -6.89 39.85 23.86
C ARG A 507 -6.00 41.02 23.44
N ARG A 508 -6.55 42.24 23.35
CA ARG A 508 -5.76 43.45 23.03
C ARG A 508 -4.82 43.85 24.16
N ARG A 509 -5.21 43.72 25.44
CA ARG A 509 -4.31 43.98 26.57
C ARG A 509 -3.18 42.95 26.69
N HIS A 510 -3.47 41.66 26.45
CA HIS A 510 -2.42 40.63 26.41
C HIS A 510 -1.40 40.85 25.30
N LYS A 511 -1.82 41.38 24.15
CA LYS A 511 -0.91 41.69 23.03
C LYS A 511 -0.05 42.95 23.24
N ALA A 512 -0.48 43.86 24.12
CA ALA A 512 0.23 45.11 24.42
C ALA A 512 1.14 45.03 25.66
N GLY A 513 1.01 43.98 26.48
CA GLY A 513 1.90 43.72 27.63
C GLY A 513 2.98 42.66 27.35
N ALA A 514 3.01 42.10 26.15
CA ALA A 514 3.98 41.10 25.69
C ALA A 514 4.90 41.67 24.58
N SER A 515 4.97 42.99 24.49
CA SER A 515 5.72 43.76 23.49
C SER A 515 6.57 44.81 24.18
#